data_AF-A0A3N6IC90-F1
#
_entry.id   AF-A0A3N6IC90-F1
#
_cell.length_a   1.000
_cell.length_b   1.000
_cell.length_c   1.000
_cell.angle_alpha   90.00
_cell.angle_beta   90.00
_cell.angle_gamma   90.00
#
_symmetry.space_group_name_H-M   'P 1'
#
loop_
_entity.id
_entity.type
_entity.pdbx_description
1 polymer ?
#
loop_
_entity_poly.entity_id
_entity_poly.type
_entity_poly.pdbx_seq_one_letter_code
_entity_poly.pdbx_strand_id
1 'polypeptide(L)'
;MSGQWADSTRRDELPADWYTVIRPYVLHRDEHRCRWREGRIVCGHHANQVDHIVPGSDHRYENLQALCEHHHAIKSSREGNAARWRERAQRQPERHPGLI
;
A
#
# COMPACT_ATOMS: atom_id res chain seq x y z
N MET A 1 25.77 -10.19 0.08
CA MET A 1 24.39 -10.46 -0.40
C MET A 1 23.44 -9.69 0.50
N SER A 2 23.04 -8.50 0.07
CA SER A 2 22.24 -7.51 0.81
C SER A 2 20.77 -7.95 0.93
N GLY A 3 20.44 -8.64 2.01
CA GLY A 3 19.09 -9.06 2.35
C GLY A 3 18.39 -8.07 3.29
N GLN A 4 18.25 -6.81 2.90
CA GLN A 4 17.51 -5.81 3.69
C GLN A 4 16.02 -5.76 3.27
N TRP A 5 15.37 -6.91 3.15
CA TRP A 5 13.91 -7.03 2.98
C TRP A 5 13.24 -7.65 4.22
N ALA A 6 14.03 -8.13 5.18
CA ALA A 6 13.52 -8.82 6.38
C ALA A 6 12.93 -7.87 7.44
N ASP A 7 13.38 -6.61 7.51
CA ASP A 7 12.94 -5.62 8.50
C ASP A 7 11.87 -4.63 7.99
N SER A 8 11.03 -5.05 7.04
CA SER A 8 9.85 -4.25 6.70
C SER A 8 8.77 -4.48 7.76
N THR A 9 8.84 -3.72 8.86
CA THR A 9 7.84 -3.61 9.94
C THR A 9 6.40 -3.37 9.48
N ARG A 10 6.16 -3.14 8.18
CA ARG A 10 4.81 -3.00 7.59
C ARG A 10 3.90 -4.21 7.83
N ARG A 11 4.45 -5.42 8.04
CA ARG A 11 3.63 -6.61 8.34
C ARG A 11 3.21 -6.68 9.81
N ASP A 12 3.97 -6.05 10.71
CA ASP A 12 3.76 -6.06 12.16
C ASP A 12 2.78 -4.97 12.63
N GLU A 13 2.37 -4.05 11.75
CA GLU A 13 1.38 -2.98 12.01
C GLU A 13 -0.06 -3.39 11.69
N LEU A 14 -0.29 -4.61 11.19
CA LEU A 14 -1.62 -5.10 10.88
C LEU A 14 -2.32 -5.62 12.14
N PRO A 15 -3.64 -5.41 12.29
CA PRO A 15 -4.39 -5.98 13.39
C PRO A 15 -4.26 -7.50 13.45
N ALA A 16 -4.29 -8.08 14.66
CA ALA A 16 -4.14 -9.52 14.85
C ALA A 16 -5.20 -10.34 14.09
N ASP A 17 -6.37 -9.76 13.85
CA ASP A 17 -7.50 -10.34 13.13
C ASP A 17 -7.50 -10.03 11.62
N TRP A 18 -6.41 -9.48 11.08
CA TRP A 18 -6.31 -9.09 9.68
C TRP A 18 -6.65 -10.23 8.73
N TYR A 19 -5.98 -11.38 8.89
CA TYR A 19 -6.15 -12.52 7.99
C TYR A 19 -7.42 -13.34 8.25
N THR A 20 -7.98 -13.25 9.46
CA THR A 20 -9.09 -14.09 9.92
C THR A 20 -10.45 -13.41 9.80
N VAL A 21 -10.50 -12.09 9.95
CA VAL A 21 -11.75 -11.31 9.99
C VAL A 21 -11.73 -10.21 8.94
N ILE A 22 -10.78 -9.29 9.01
CA ILE A 22 -10.82 -8.04 8.22
C ILE A 22 -10.68 -8.34 6.72
N ARG A 23 -9.63 -9.06 6.33
CA ARG A 23 -9.38 -9.40 4.93
C ARG A 23 -10.51 -10.22 4.30
N PRO A 24 -11.00 -11.33 4.90
CA PRO A 24 -12.12 -12.07 4.30
C PRO A 24 -13.40 -11.23 4.25
N TYR A 25 -13.67 -10.39 5.26
CA TYR A 25 -14.83 -9.48 5.23
C TYR A 25 -14.77 -8.52 4.04
N VAL A 26 -13.63 -7.83 3.82
CA VAL A 26 -13.49 -6.87 2.71
C VAL A 26 -13.60 -7.56 1.35
N LEU A 27 -12.96 -8.73 1.19
CA LEU A 27 -13.08 -9.51 -0.04
C LEU A 27 -14.53 -9.94 -0.31
N HIS A 28 -15.26 -10.36 0.73
CA HIS A 28 -16.66 -10.75 0.59
C HIS A 28 -17.57 -9.55 0.28
N ARG A 29 -17.41 -8.44 1.01
CA ARG A 29 -18.14 -7.17 0.79
C ARG A 29 -17.99 -6.68 -0.65
N ASP A 30 -16.79 -6.80 -1.20
CA ASP A 30 -16.46 -6.37 -2.55
C ASP A 30 -16.68 -7.46 -3.60
N GLU A 31 -17.36 -8.56 -3.24
CA GLU A 31 -17.70 -9.70 -4.11
C GLU A 31 -16.48 -10.33 -4.81
N HIS A 32 -15.30 -10.28 -4.18
CA HIS A 32 -14.02 -10.64 -4.80
C HIS A 32 -13.77 -9.92 -6.13
N ARG A 33 -14.26 -8.68 -6.27
CA ARG A 33 -14.06 -7.84 -7.45
C ARG A 33 -13.21 -6.62 -7.10
N CYS A 34 -12.23 -6.35 -7.95
CA CYS A 34 -11.36 -5.21 -7.83
C CYS A 34 -12.15 -3.91 -7.87
N ARG A 35 -12.05 -3.12 -6.80
CA ARG A 35 -12.77 -1.85 -6.63
C ARG A 35 -11.99 -0.64 -7.13
N TRP A 36 -10.79 -0.86 -7.69
CA TRP A 36 -9.99 0.21 -8.29
C TRP A 36 -10.79 1.00 -9.32
N ARG A 37 -10.74 2.32 -9.20
CA ARG A 37 -11.43 3.25 -10.10
C ARG A 37 -10.43 3.97 -10.98
N GLU A 38 -10.71 3.97 -12.28
CA GLU A 38 -10.03 4.81 -13.26
C GLU A 38 -11.08 5.71 -13.90
N GLY A 39 -11.18 6.94 -13.37
CA GLY A 39 -12.28 7.86 -13.69
C GLY A 39 -13.64 7.27 -13.31
N ARG A 40 -14.49 7.02 -14.32
CA ARG A 40 -15.84 6.47 -14.14
C ARG A 40 -15.90 4.94 -14.18
N ILE A 41 -14.80 4.29 -14.55
CA ILE A 41 -14.74 2.83 -14.74
C ILE A 41 -14.20 2.17 -13.48
N VAL A 42 -14.85 1.07 -13.05
CA VAL A 42 -14.36 0.18 -12.00
C VAL A 42 -13.73 -1.04 -12.67
N CYS A 43 -12.54 -1.44 -12.24
CA CYS A 43 -11.81 -2.57 -12.82
C CYS A 43 -12.61 -3.89 -12.83
N GLY A 44 -13.18 -4.31 -11.69
CA GLY A 44 -14.09 -5.45 -11.62
C GLY A 44 -13.47 -6.84 -11.78
N HIS A 45 -12.18 -6.96 -12.12
CA HIS A 45 -11.43 -8.22 -12.17
C HIS A 45 -11.38 -8.92 -10.80
N HIS A 46 -11.11 -10.23 -10.79
CA HIS A 46 -10.98 -10.99 -9.55
C HIS A 46 -9.94 -10.37 -8.59
N ALA A 47 -10.36 -10.15 -7.35
CA ALA A 47 -9.55 -9.57 -6.29
C ALA A 47 -9.15 -10.63 -5.27
N ASN A 48 -7.85 -10.66 -4.96
CA ASN A 48 -7.27 -11.46 -3.90
C ASN A 48 -6.38 -10.63 -2.95
N GLN A 49 -6.25 -9.33 -3.21
CA GLN A 49 -5.52 -8.39 -2.35
C GLN A 49 -6.51 -7.46 -1.65
N VAL A 50 -6.17 -7.03 -0.43
CA VAL A 50 -6.89 -5.98 0.30
C VAL A 50 -5.87 -4.94 0.69
N ASP A 51 -6.20 -3.68 0.42
CA ASP A 51 -5.30 -2.56 0.62
C ASP A 51 -6.06 -1.30 1.05
N HIS A 52 -5.38 -0.38 1.71
CA HIS A 52 -5.94 0.87 2.21
C HIS A 52 -6.21 1.85 1.08
N ILE A 53 -7.39 2.48 1.03
CA ILE A 53 -7.71 3.55 0.07
C ILE A 53 -6.83 4.77 0.34
N VAL A 54 -6.77 5.20 1.60
CA VAL A 54 -5.85 6.22 2.10
C VAL A 54 -4.71 5.52 2.84
N PRO A 55 -3.44 5.70 2.42
CA PRO A 55 -2.30 5.04 3.07
C PRO A 55 -2.18 5.42 4.54
N GLY A 56 -1.87 4.46 5.42
CA GLY A 56 -1.68 4.67 6.85
C GLY A 56 -2.08 3.46 7.68
N SER A 57 -2.32 3.66 8.97
CA SER A 57 -2.72 2.63 9.94
C SER A 57 -4.22 2.60 10.23
N ASP A 58 -5.03 3.27 9.40
CA ASP A 58 -6.48 3.26 9.53
C ASP A 58 -7.09 1.99 8.90
N HIS A 59 -7.27 0.97 9.73
CA HIS A 59 -7.78 -0.35 9.34
C HIS A 59 -9.31 -0.45 9.34
N ARG A 60 -10.04 0.68 9.42
CA ARG A 60 -11.50 0.67 9.32
C ARG A 60 -11.95 0.21 7.94
N TYR A 61 -13.08 -0.51 7.89
CA TYR A 61 -13.57 -1.11 6.65
C TYR A 61 -13.81 -0.09 5.52
N GLU A 62 -14.18 1.15 5.86
CA GLU A 62 -14.40 2.23 4.89
C GLU A 62 -13.11 2.67 4.21
N ASN A 63 -11.96 2.48 4.85
CA ASN A 63 -10.65 2.77 4.30
C ASN A 63 -10.00 1.56 3.62
N LEU A 64 -10.67 0.39 3.54
CA LEU A 64 -10.13 -0.81 2.91
C LEU A 64 -10.89 -1.12 1.61
N GLN A 65 -10.17 -1.62 0.61
CA GLN A 65 -10.76 -2.06 -0.66
C GLN A 65 -10.11 -3.34 -1.20
N ALA A 66 -10.90 -4.16 -1.88
CA ALA A 66 -10.40 -5.31 -2.62
C ALA A 66 -9.77 -4.89 -3.95
N LEU A 67 -8.58 -5.43 -4.25
CA LEU A 67 -7.83 -5.17 -5.47
C LEU A 67 -7.41 -6.48 -6.15
N CYS A 68 -7.36 -6.45 -7.49
CA CYS A 68 -6.63 -7.45 -8.24
C CYS A 68 -5.12 -7.22 -8.09
N GLU A 69 -4.33 -8.26 -8.35
CA GLU A 69 -2.88 -8.21 -8.23
C GLU A 69 -2.24 -7.08 -9.04
N HIS A 70 -2.73 -6.83 -10.26
CA HIS A 70 -2.24 -5.76 -11.12
C HIS A 70 -2.42 -4.36 -10.50
N HIS A 71 -3.63 -4.02 -10.04
CA HIS A 71 -3.89 -2.71 -9.45
C HIS A 71 -3.26 -2.54 -8.07
N HIS A 72 -3.15 -3.63 -7.30
CA HIS A 72 -2.38 -3.64 -6.07
C HIS A 72 -0.91 -3.29 -6.33
N ALA A 73 -0.27 -3.93 -7.31
CA ALA A 73 1.13 -3.63 -7.68
C ALA A 73 1.32 -2.17 -8.15
N ILE A 74 0.37 -1.64 -8.95
CA ILE A 74 0.37 -0.23 -9.35
C ILE A 74 0.33 0.69 -8.12
N LYS A 75 -0.57 0.41 -7.18
CA LYS A 75 -0.72 1.21 -5.95
C LYS A 75 0.56 1.17 -5.10
N SER A 76 1.07 -0.03 -4.80
CA SER A 76 2.29 -0.19 -4.01
C SER A 76 3.49 0.53 -4.65
N SER A 77 3.61 0.48 -5.98
CA SER A 77 4.66 1.21 -6.71
C SER A 77 4.50 2.73 -6.57
N ARG A 78 3.28 3.26 -6.72
CA ARG A 78 2.99 4.70 -6.56
C ARG A 78 3.31 5.19 -5.14
N GLU A 79 2.95 4.41 -4.13
CA GLU A 79 3.22 4.75 -2.73
C GLU A 79 4.70 4.67 -2.39
N GLY A 80 5.40 3.63 -2.85
CA GLY A 80 6.84 3.50 -2.69
C GLY A 80 7.59 4.68 -3.32
N ASN A 81 7.18 5.09 -4.52
CA ASN A 81 7.74 6.27 -5.18
C ASN A 81 7.45 7.55 -4.40
N ALA A 82 6.21 7.75 -3.93
CA ALA A 82 5.84 8.90 -3.13
C ALA A 82 6.65 8.98 -1.82
N ALA A 83 6.88 7.86 -1.14
CA ALA A 83 7.72 7.79 0.06
C ALA A 83 9.18 8.19 -0.24
N ARG A 84 9.77 7.67 -1.33
CA ARG A 84 11.13 8.05 -1.76
C ARG A 84 11.26 9.55 -2.03
N TRP A 85 10.28 10.17 -2.67
CA TRP A 85 10.31 11.62 -2.94
C TRP A 85 10.22 12.44 -1.65
N ARG A 86 9.41 12.00 -0.66
CA ARG A 86 9.35 12.64 0.66
C ARG A 86 10.70 12.58 1.37
N GLU A 87 11.35 11.42 1.38
CA GLU A 87 12.67 11.24 2.00
C GLU A 87 13.75 12.08 1.29
N ARG A 88 13.75 12.13 -0.04
CA ARG A 88 14.69 12.95 -0.81
C ARG A 88 14.49 14.45 -0.55
N ALA A 89 13.25 14.92 -0.43
CA ALA A 89 12.97 16.30 -0.10
C ALA A 89 13.41 16.69 1.33
N GLN A 90 13.44 15.73 2.25
CA GLN A 90 13.90 15.93 3.63
C GLN A 90 15.43 15.82 3.79
N ARG A 91 16.13 15.27 2.79
CA ARG A 91 17.58 15.12 2.83
C ARG A 91 18.24 16.49 2.62
N GLN A 92 18.94 16.98 3.62
CA GLN A 92 19.74 18.20 3.48
C GLN A 92 20.80 18.01 2.38
N PRO A 93 21.09 19.03 1.55
CA PRO A 93 22.13 18.94 0.54
C PRO A 93 23.46 18.60 1.22
N GLU A 94 24.19 17.65 0.65
CA GLU A 94 25.47 17.22 1.20
C GLU A 94 26.44 18.40 1.24
N ARG A 95 27.02 18.69 2.41
CA ARG A 95 28.08 19.68 2.52
C ARG A 95 29.31 19.12 1.85
N HIS A 96 29.58 19.57 0.63
CA HIS A 96 30.76 19.18 -0.11
C HIS A 96 32.02 19.69 0.61
N PRO A 97 33.03 18.85 0.87
CA PRO A 97 34.24 19.22 1.64
C PRO A 97 35.16 20.24 0.93
N GLY A 98 34.75 20.78 -0.22
CA GLY A 98 35.50 21.75 -1.02
C GLY A 98 34.95 23.18 -1.01
N LEU A 99 33.94 23.49 -0.19
CA LEU A 99 33.56 24.89 0.11
C LEU A 99 34.15 25.31 1.46
N ILE A 100 35.37 25.84 1.43
CA ILE A 100 35.98 26.69 2.46
C ILE A 100 36.58 27.92 1.79
#